data_AF-A0A2P6ASP1-F1
#
_entry.id   AF-A0A2P6ASP1-F1
#
_cell.length_a   1.000
_cell.length_b   1.000
_cell.length_c   1.000
_cell.angle_alpha   90.00
_cell.angle_beta   90.00
_cell.angle_gamma   90.00
#
_symmetry.space_group_name_H-M   'P 1'
#
loop_
_entity.id
_entity.type
_entity.pdbx_description
1 polymer ?
#
loop_
_entity_poly.entity_id
_entity_poly.type
_entity_poly.pdbx_seq_one_letter_code
_entity_poly.pdbx_strand_id
1 'polypeptide(L)'
;MMERLPDISFLLGVLGDIRLDVEIFGVDLKFTLDVSIQLQIDVETYAPVILKLVPHPVTSKNIRIDVKGANQPSEALDKLMLVQPIVREQIVREVNARIADPKIREMATIDVLALVDKATSKPAGSTA
;
A
#
# COMPACT_ATOMS: atom_id res chain seq x y z
N MET A 1 -14.67 -8.06 -28.85
CA MET A 1 -13.65 -8.94 -28.24
C MET A 1 -12.39 -8.09 -28.10
N MET A 2 -11.93 -7.83 -26.87
CA MET A 2 -10.77 -6.93 -26.64
C MET A 2 -9.47 -7.73 -26.81
N GLU A 3 -8.52 -7.21 -27.59
CA GLU A 3 -7.20 -7.82 -27.81
C GLU A 3 -6.23 -7.37 -26.70
N ARG A 4 -5.47 -8.32 -26.14
CA ARG A 4 -4.53 -8.09 -25.02
C ARG A 4 -3.17 -7.64 -25.58
N LEU A 5 -2.70 -6.47 -25.14
CA LEU A 5 -1.40 -5.91 -25.49
C LEU A 5 -0.28 -6.47 -24.56
N PRO A 6 1.02 -6.23 -24.84
CA PRO A 6 2.13 -6.78 -24.06
C PRO A 6 2.04 -6.44 -22.57
N ASP A 7 2.43 -7.39 -21.71
CA ASP A 7 2.38 -7.22 -20.25
C ASP A 7 3.47 -6.23 -19.78
N ILE A 8 3.05 -5.18 -19.07
CA ILE A 8 3.94 -4.22 -18.40
C ILE A 8 3.68 -4.35 -16.89
N SER A 9 4.74 -4.47 -16.08
CA SER A 9 4.63 -4.55 -14.62
C SER A 9 5.34 -3.38 -13.94
N PHE A 10 4.78 -2.91 -12.83
CA PHE A 10 5.37 -1.86 -12.00
C PHE A 10 5.55 -2.38 -10.57
N LEU A 11 6.65 -2.00 -9.93
CA LEU A 11 6.85 -2.24 -8.50
C LEU A 11 6.55 -0.96 -7.74
N LEU A 12 5.53 -1.01 -6.87
CA LEU A 12 5.17 0.12 -6.02
C LEU A 12 5.74 -0.10 -4.62
N GLY A 13 6.68 0.75 -4.23
CA GLY A 13 7.14 0.84 -2.85
C GLY A 13 6.25 1.80 -2.06
N VAL A 14 5.56 1.30 -1.03
CA VAL A 14 4.82 2.15 -0.09
C VAL A 14 5.61 2.23 1.21
N LEU A 15 5.93 3.46 1.61
CA LEU A 15 6.62 3.77 2.86
C LEU A 15 5.66 4.50 3.79
N GLY A 16 5.65 4.12 5.07
CA GLY A 16 4.84 4.81 6.08
C GLY A 16 5.38 4.62 7.49
N ASP A 17 5.10 5.61 8.33
CA ASP A 17 5.36 5.52 9.77
C ASP A 17 4.11 4.97 10.48
N ILE A 18 4.29 4.00 11.38
CA ILE A 18 3.24 3.50 12.26
C ILE A 18 3.60 3.84 13.70
N ARG A 19 2.69 4.54 14.38
CA ARG A 19 2.74 4.69 15.83
C ARG A 19 1.98 3.53 16.46
N LEU A 20 2.65 2.78 17.33
CA LEU A 20 2.06 1.65 18.03
C LEU A 20 2.06 1.94 19.53
N ASP A 21 0.86 2.02 20.10
CA ASP A 21 0.65 2.06 21.55
C ASP A 21 0.31 0.64 22.01
N VAL A 22 1.12 0.07 22.90
CA VAL A 22 0.93 -1.29 23.43
C VAL A 22 0.92 -1.27 24.95
N GLU A 23 -0.16 -1.80 25.54
CA GLU A 23 -0.25 -2.06 26.97
C GLU A 23 0.12 -3.53 27.23
N ILE A 24 1.19 -3.76 28.01
CA ILE A 24 1.66 -5.11 28.33
C ILE A 24 1.89 -5.21 29.84
N PHE A 25 1.16 -6.10 30.51
CA PHE A 25 1.25 -6.31 31.97
C PHE A 25 1.07 -4.99 32.77
N GLY A 26 0.21 -4.08 32.31
CA GLY A 26 -0.03 -2.78 32.95
C GLY A 26 1.08 -1.74 32.73
N VAL A 27 2.03 -2.01 31.82
CA VAL A 27 3.04 -1.05 31.38
C VAL A 27 2.68 -0.51 30.01
N ASP A 28 2.50 0.81 29.91
CA ASP A 28 2.29 1.51 28.66
C ASP A 28 3.64 1.67 27.94
N LEU A 29 3.81 0.94 26.84
CA LEU A 29 4.96 1.06 25.97
C LEU A 29 4.54 1.74 24.66
N LYS A 30 5.26 2.80 24.30
CA LYS A 30 5.05 3.55 23.07
C LYS A 30 6.20 3.32 22.12
N PHE A 31 5.90 2.75 20.98
CA PHE A 31 6.89 2.48 19.93
C PHE A 31 6.55 3.28 18.68
N THR A 32 7.59 3.82 18.05
CA THR A 32 7.49 4.31 16.68
C THR A 32 8.13 3.26 15.78
N LEU A 33 7.40 2.82 14.77
CA LEU A 33 7.82 1.80 13.84
C LEU A 33 7.86 2.39 12.43
N ASP A 34 8.95 2.12 11.73
CA ASP A 34 9.06 2.35 10.30
C ASP A 34 8.58 1.11 9.59
N VAL A 35 7.55 1.27 8.77
CA VAL A 35 6.97 0.14 8.04
C VAL A 35 7.14 0.38 6.55
N SER A 36 7.82 -0.56 5.91
CA SER A 36 7.94 -0.61 4.45
C SER A 36 7.12 -1.78 3.92
N ILE A 37 6.27 -1.50 2.94
CA ILE A 37 5.39 -2.47 2.29
C ILE A 37 5.72 -2.50 0.80
N GLN A 38 6.15 -3.67 0.32
CA GLN A 38 6.43 -3.88 -1.09
C GLN A 38 5.21 -4.49 -1.78
N LEU A 39 4.57 -3.72 -2.66
CA LEU A 39 3.40 -4.15 -3.42
C LEU A 39 3.76 -4.30 -4.91
N GLN A 40 3.57 -5.50 -5.44
CA GLN A 40 3.67 -5.74 -6.88
C GLN A 40 2.34 -5.42 -7.55
N ILE A 41 2.38 -4.64 -8.63
CA ILE A 41 1.21 -4.26 -9.41
C ILE A 41 1.49 -4.52 -10.88
N ASP A 42 0.76 -5.46 -11.48
CA ASP A 42 0.81 -5.66 -12.92
C ASP A 42 -0.13 -4.68 -13.62
N VAL A 43 0.16 -4.35 -14.87
CA VAL A 43 -0.71 -3.51 -15.69
C VAL A 43 -1.15 -4.28 -16.91
N GLU A 44 -2.44 -4.57 -16.92
CA GLU A 44 -3.09 -5.17 -18.07
C GLU A 44 -3.59 -4.04 -18.98
N THR A 45 -3.21 -4.08 -20.25
CA THR A 45 -3.63 -3.08 -21.23
C THR A 45 -4.62 -3.70 -22.22
N TYR A 46 -5.75 -3.03 -22.42
CA TYR A 46 -6.82 -3.44 -23.31
C TYR A 46 -7.14 -2.35 -24.34
N ALA A 47 -7.57 -2.75 -25.54
CA ALA A 47 -8.10 -1.80 -26.53
C ALA A 47 -9.44 -1.17 -26.04
N PRO A 48 -9.74 0.12 -26.31
CA PRO A 48 -8.95 1.03 -27.15
C PRO A 48 -7.70 1.60 -26.47
N VAL A 49 -7.71 1.97 -25.18
CA VAL A 49 -6.53 2.22 -24.32
C VAL A 49 -6.97 2.20 -22.85
N ILE A 50 -7.43 1.05 -22.36
CA ILE A 50 -7.79 0.87 -20.94
C ILE A 50 -6.60 0.22 -20.22
N LEU A 51 -6.16 0.83 -19.13
CA LEU A 51 -5.19 0.25 -18.22
C LEU A 51 -5.90 -0.29 -16.99
N LYS A 52 -5.59 -1.50 -16.59
CA LYS A 52 -6.08 -2.10 -15.36
C LYS A 52 -4.90 -2.44 -14.47
N LEU A 53 -4.85 -1.79 -13.31
CA LEU A 53 -3.84 -2.07 -12.29
C LEU A 53 -4.27 -3.32 -11.51
N VAL A 54 -3.43 -4.34 -11.50
CA VAL A 54 -3.69 -5.62 -10.84
C VAL A 54 -2.70 -5.78 -9.69
N PRO A 55 -3.03 -5.27 -8.49
CA PRO A 55 -2.22 -5.47 -7.30
C PRO A 55 -2.25 -6.94 -6.85
N HIS A 56 -1.08 -7.50 -6.55
CA HIS A 56 -0.95 -8.84 -6.03
C HIS A 56 -1.12 -8.88 -4.50
N PRO A 57 -1.74 -9.94 -3.95
CA PRO A 57 -1.77 -10.13 -2.51
C PRO A 57 -0.35 -10.13 -1.91
N VAL A 58 -0.19 -9.43 -0.80
CA VAL A 58 1.08 -9.40 -0.06
C VAL A 58 1.15 -10.54 0.94
N THR A 59 2.37 -10.90 1.29
CA THR A 59 2.70 -11.85 2.35
C THR A 59 3.57 -11.18 3.41
N SER A 60 3.84 -11.87 4.52
CA SER A 60 4.76 -11.38 5.56
C SER A 60 6.15 -11.03 5.04
N LYS A 61 6.60 -11.61 3.92
CA LYS A 61 7.89 -11.29 3.30
C LYS A 61 7.94 -9.91 2.65
N ASN A 62 6.77 -9.36 2.32
CA ASN A 62 6.62 -8.04 1.71
C ASN A 62 6.64 -6.90 2.75
N ILE A 63 6.63 -7.22 4.05
CA ILE A 63 6.52 -6.26 5.15
C ILE A 63 7.82 -6.22 5.93
N ARG A 64 8.46 -5.05 5.94
CA ARG A 64 9.61 -4.75 6.79
C ARG A 64 9.17 -3.78 7.89
N ILE A 65 9.53 -4.10 9.13
CA ILE A 65 9.23 -3.29 10.32
C ILE A 65 10.55 -3.02 11.03
N ASP A 66 10.97 -1.76 11.03
CA ASP A 66 12.13 -1.30 11.77
C ASP A 66 11.66 -0.45 12.97
N VAL A 67 12.35 -0.54 14.10
CA VAL A 67 11.94 0.14 15.34
C VAL A 67 12.75 1.41 15.49
N LYS A 68 12.08 2.56 15.60
CA LYS A 68 12.74 3.84 15.89
C LYS A 68 12.94 3.99 17.41
N GLY A 69 14.20 3.96 17.85
CA GLY A 69 14.59 4.31 19.22
C GLY A 69 16.01 3.85 19.57
N ALA A 70 16.89 4.80 19.94
CA ALA A 70 18.18 4.49 20.54
C ALA A 70 18.00 4.24 22.06
N ASN A 71 18.65 3.21 22.61
CA ASN A 71 18.66 2.86 24.04
C ASN A 71 17.28 2.49 24.65
N GLN A 72 16.54 1.59 24.00
CA GLN A 72 15.37 0.95 24.62
C GLN A 72 15.85 -0.05 25.71
N PRO A 73 15.22 -0.11 26.90
CA PRO A 73 15.50 -1.13 27.90
C PRO A 73 15.33 -2.53 27.31
N SER A 74 16.14 -3.51 27.73
CA SER A 74 16.08 -4.89 27.19
C SER A 74 14.68 -5.50 27.30
N GLU A 75 13.97 -5.25 28.40
CA GLU A 75 12.61 -5.73 28.61
C GLU A 75 11.59 -5.16 27.61
N ALA A 76 11.78 -3.91 27.16
CA ALA A 76 10.94 -3.30 26.14
C ALA A 76 11.21 -3.89 24.75
N LEU A 77 12.48 -4.22 24.46
CA LEU A 77 12.88 -4.91 23.22
C LEU A 77 12.33 -6.34 23.18
N ASP A 78 12.42 -7.09 24.27
CA ASP A 78 11.89 -8.46 24.36
C ASP A 78 10.38 -8.50 24.12
N LYS A 79 9.64 -7.56 24.74
CA LYS A 79 8.20 -7.41 24.53
C LYS A 79 7.86 -7.04 23.08
N LEU A 80 8.66 -6.19 22.45
CA LEU A 80 8.45 -5.81 21.07
C LEU A 80 8.66 -6.98 20.10
N MET A 81 9.61 -7.88 20.37
CA MET A 81 9.80 -9.10 19.59
C MET A 81 8.57 -10.02 19.62
N LEU A 82 7.77 -10.00 20.68
CA LEU A 82 6.51 -10.75 20.77
C LEU A 82 5.39 -10.13 19.93
N VAL A 83 5.38 -8.80 19.81
CA VAL A 83 4.30 -8.05 19.15
C VAL A 83 4.56 -7.88 17.65
N GLN A 84 5.82 -7.84 17.22
CA GLN A 84 6.19 -7.61 15.82
C GLN A 84 5.54 -8.62 14.84
N PRO A 85 5.47 -9.94 15.12
CA PRO A 85 4.77 -10.89 14.25
C PRO A 85 3.27 -10.59 14.14
N ILE A 86 2.62 -10.24 15.25
CA ILE A 86 1.18 -9.93 15.30
C ILE A 86 0.88 -8.69 14.46
N VAL A 87 1.68 -7.63 14.63
CA VAL A 87 1.56 -6.40 13.84
C VAL A 87 1.77 -6.69 12.35
N ARG A 88 2.76 -7.52 12.01
CA ARG A 88 3.02 -7.91 10.63
C ARG A 88 1.82 -8.64 10.01
N GLU A 89 1.26 -9.61 10.71
CA GLU A 89 0.07 -10.35 10.25
C GLU A 89 -1.13 -9.42 10.08
N GLN A 90 -1.33 -8.50 11.03
CA GLN A 90 -2.38 -7.49 10.95
C GLN A 90 -2.23 -6.60 9.71
N ILE A 91 -1.01 -6.13 9.42
CA ILE A 91 -0.70 -5.34 8.21
C ILE A 91 -1.01 -6.15 6.95
N VAL A 92 -0.56 -7.41 6.87
CA VAL A 92 -0.83 -8.28 5.72
C VAL A 92 -2.33 -8.43 5.50
N ARG A 93 -3.10 -8.68 6.57
CA ARG A 93 -4.55 -8.81 6.49
C ARG A 93 -5.21 -7.55 5.95
N GLU A 94 -4.84 -6.39 6.50
CA GLU A 94 -5.45 -5.11 6.13
C GLU A 94 -5.10 -4.69 4.70
N VAL A 95 -3.84 -4.86 4.29
CA VAL A 95 -3.42 -4.57 2.91
C VAL A 95 -4.17 -5.47 1.93
N ASN A 96 -4.25 -6.77 2.21
CA ASN A 96 -4.98 -7.70 1.34
C ASN A 96 -6.49 -7.43 1.32
N ALA A 97 -7.08 -6.99 2.43
CA ALA A 97 -8.47 -6.55 2.46
C ALA A 97 -8.71 -5.34 1.55
N ARG A 98 -7.81 -4.35 1.57
CA ARG A 98 -7.88 -3.19 0.66
C ARG A 98 -7.69 -3.58 -0.81
N ILE A 99 -6.77 -4.49 -1.11
CA ILE A 99 -6.58 -5.05 -2.46
C ILE A 99 -7.84 -5.76 -2.96
N ALA A 100 -8.56 -6.42 -2.06
CA ALA A 100 -9.81 -7.11 -2.36
C ALA A 100 -11.03 -6.18 -2.43
N ASP A 101 -10.93 -4.93 -1.95
CA ASP A 101 -12.03 -3.98 -1.92
C ASP A 101 -12.55 -3.69 -3.34
N PRO A 102 -13.83 -3.96 -3.64
CA PRO A 102 -14.42 -3.67 -4.94
C PRO A 102 -14.26 -2.21 -5.38
N LYS A 103 -14.30 -1.24 -4.46
CA LYS A 103 -14.13 0.18 -4.79
C LYS A 103 -12.71 0.48 -5.25
N ILE A 104 -11.71 -0.11 -4.61
CA ILE A 104 -10.31 0.04 -5.01
C ILE A 104 -10.09 -0.60 -6.38
N ARG A 105 -10.70 -1.77 -6.64
CA ARG A 105 -10.63 -2.45 -7.94
C ARG A 105 -11.29 -1.65 -9.06
N GLU A 106 -12.40 -0.98 -8.77
CA GLU A 106 -13.07 -0.09 -9.73
C GLU A 106 -12.18 1.12 -10.04
N MET A 107 -11.61 1.77 -9.02
CA MET A 107 -10.68 2.89 -9.18
C MET A 107 -9.36 2.51 -9.87
N ALA A 108 -8.96 1.23 -9.79
CA ALA A 108 -7.77 0.69 -10.43
C ALA A 108 -7.92 0.49 -11.95
N THR A 109 -9.08 0.84 -12.52
CA THR A 109 -9.29 0.87 -13.97
C THR A 109 -9.17 2.30 -14.48
N ILE A 110 -8.22 2.53 -15.37
CA ILE A 110 -7.92 3.84 -15.93
C ILE A 110 -8.33 3.84 -17.41
N ASP A 111 -9.33 4.65 -17.73
CA ASP A 111 -9.61 5.05 -19.11
C ASP A 111 -8.64 6.16 -19.50
N VAL A 112 -7.61 5.81 -20.27
CA VAL A 112 -6.57 6.75 -20.67
C VAL A 112 -7.12 7.81 -21.62
N LEU A 113 -8.06 7.45 -22.49
CA LEU A 113 -8.66 8.41 -23.42
C LEU A 113 -9.46 9.48 -22.66
N ALA A 114 -10.29 9.05 -21.70
CA ALA A 114 -11.02 9.98 -20.84
C ALA A 114 -10.09 10.89 -20.03
N LEU A 115 -8.93 10.37 -19.60
CA LEU A 115 -7.93 11.14 -18.87
C LEU A 115 -7.27 12.20 -19.77
N VAL A 116 -6.93 11.86 -21.02
CA VAL A 116 -6.41 12.82 -22.01
C VAL A 116 -7.44 13.89 -22.33
N ASP A 117 -8.71 13.51 -22.56
CA ASP A 117 -9.78 14.47 -22.85
C ASP A 117 -9.94 15.47 -21.69
N LYS A 118 -9.92 14.99 -20.45
CA LYS A 118 -9.98 15.84 -19.25
C LYS A 118 -8.76 16.78 -19.14
N ALA A 119 -7.56 16.28 -19.43
CA ALA A 119 -6.33 17.07 -19.36
C ALA A 119 -6.22 18.13 -20.47
N THR A 120 -6.81 17.85 -21.64
CA THR A 120 -6.81 18.75 -22.80
C THR A 120 -8.00 19.70 -22.80
N SER A 121 -9.09 19.39 -22.09
CA SER A 121 -10.17 20.32 -21.82
C SER A 121 -9.69 21.45 -20.88
N LYS A 122 -9.42 22.62 -21.45
CA LYS A 122 -9.04 23.85 -20.73
C LYS A 122 -10.11 24.17 -19.65
N PRO A 123 -9.75 24.56 -18.41
CA PRO A 123 -10.75 25.03 -17.46
C PRO A 123 -11.37 26.32 -18.01
N ALA A 124 -12.68 26.30 -18.24
CA ALA A 124 -13.45 27.46 -18.63
C ALA A 124 -13.49 28.44 -17.45
N GLY A 125 -12.66 29.49 -17.51
CA GLY A 125 -12.71 30.61 -16.56
C GLY A 125 -11.35 31.08 -16.07
N SER A 126 -10.58 31.72 -16.94
CA SER A 126 -9.66 32.78 -16.54
C SER A 126 -9.54 33.75 -17.71
N THR A 127 -10.54 34.64 -17.79
CA THR A 127 -10.43 35.90 -18.53
C THR A 127 -10.03 36.94 -17.51
N ALA A 128 -8.80 37.44 -17.66
CA ALA A 128 -8.35 38.72 -17.09
C ALA A 128 -9.05 39.88 -17.82
#